data_AF-A0A950TV71-F1
#
_entry.id   AF-A0A950TV71-F1
#
_cell.length_a   1.000
_cell.length_b   1.000
_cell.length_c   1.000
_cell.angle_alpha   90.00
_cell.angle_beta   90.00
_cell.angle_gamma   90.00
#
_symmetry.space_group_name_H-M   'P 1'
#
loop_
_entity.id
_entity.type
_entity.pdbx_description
1 polymer ?
#
loop_
_entity_poly.entity_id
_entity_poly.type
_entity_poly.pdbx_seq_one_letter_code
_entity_poly.pdbx_strand_id
1 'polypeptide(L)'
;MFLIMQQVSRYALLAILTWAFGLPTANAQTFDLSDATDLVPVNVKATAAEYKGRKAVLITSDAPKLGEAFKDGFALLKGVDFQDGTIEGEIALKITAPSGAPGMRRMPGFIGIAFRARPDASR
;
A
#
# COMPACT_ATOMS: atom_id res chain seq x y z
N MET A 1 81.95 5.08 -18.43
CA MET A 1 81.46 3.71 -18.72
C MET A 1 79.95 3.71 -18.50
N PHE A 2 79.19 3.53 -19.60
CA PHE A 2 77.73 3.40 -19.81
C PHE A 2 76.78 4.44 -19.17
N LEU A 3 76.25 5.43 -19.90
CA LEU A 3 75.26 5.49 -21.00
C LEU A 3 73.80 5.57 -20.50
N ILE A 4 73.14 6.67 -20.91
CA ILE A 4 71.71 7.00 -20.77
C ILE A 4 70.84 5.93 -21.43
N MET A 5 69.69 5.58 -20.82
CA MET A 5 68.56 5.06 -21.60
C MET A 5 67.20 5.39 -20.96
N GLN A 6 66.43 6.16 -21.72
CA GLN A 6 65.02 6.51 -21.52
C GLN A 6 64.15 5.25 -21.74
N GLN A 7 63.21 4.96 -20.83
CA GLN A 7 62.15 3.98 -21.06
C GLN A 7 60.80 4.68 -20.93
N VAL A 8 60.23 5.06 -22.07
CA VAL A 8 58.84 5.46 -22.20
C VAL A 8 58.03 4.17 -22.22
N SER A 9 57.27 3.88 -21.17
CA SER A 9 56.31 2.76 -21.19
C SER A 9 54.90 3.32 -21.07
N ARG A 10 54.21 3.26 -22.21
CA ARG A 10 52.77 3.45 -22.37
C ARG A 10 52.03 2.31 -21.65
N TYR A 11 50.71 2.42 -21.52
CA TYR A 11 49.76 1.46 -20.94
C TYR A 11 49.64 1.55 -19.40
N ALA A 12 48.46 1.76 -18.80
CA ALA A 12 47.14 1.33 -19.23
C ALA A 12 46.06 2.39 -18.94
N LEU A 13 45.20 2.63 -19.93
CA LEU A 13 43.87 3.21 -19.73
C LEU A 13 43.17 2.43 -18.60
N LEU A 14 42.84 3.12 -17.50
CA LEU A 14 41.90 2.60 -16.52
C LEU A 14 40.51 2.62 -17.16
N ALA A 15 40.05 1.47 -17.65
CA ALA A 15 38.66 1.31 -18.05
C ALA A 15 37.80 1.40 -16.78
N ILE A 16 37.13 2.53 -16.61
CA ILE A 16 36.09 2.70 -15.57
C ILE A 16 34.93 1.80 -15.99
N LEU A 17 34.87 0.60 -15.40
CA LEU A 17 33.70 -0.27 -15.50
C LEU A 17 32.58 0.39 -14.69
N THR A 18 31.81 1.26 -15.33
CA THR A 18 30.56 1.78 -14.76
C THR A 18 29.61 0.61 -14.64
N TRP A 19 29.47 0.07 -13.43
CA TRP A 19 28.35 -0.79 -13.08
C TRP A 19 27.08 0.04 -13.31
N ALA A 20 26.41 -0.20 -14.42
CA ALA A 20 25.04 0.23 -14.63
C ALA A 20 24.17 -0.58 -13.67
N PHE A 21 24.13 -0.17 -12.40
CA PHE A 21 23.00 -0.52 -11.53
C PHE A 21 21.78 0.11 -12.20
N GLY A 22 21.01 -0.71 -12.92
CA GLY A 22 19.70 -0.30 -13.41
C GLY A 22 18.89 0.18 -12.22
N LEU A 23 18.56 1.47 -12.20
CA LEU A 23 17.64 2.00 -11.20
C LEU A 23 16.34 1.19 -11.31
N PRO A 24 15.78 0.70 -10.19
CA PRO A 24 14.50 0.03 -10.25
C PRO A 24 13.47 1.02 -10.82
N THR A 25 12.96 0.74 -12.01
CA THR A 25 11.76 1.39 -12.54
C THR A 25 10.59 0.96 -11.68
N ALA A 26 10.17 1.83 -10.77
CA ALA A 26 8.95 1.63 -10.01
C ALA A 26 7.75 1.62 -10.98
N ASN A 27 7.05 0.50 -11.06
CA ASN A 27 5.79 0.42 -11.80
C ASN A 27 4.69 1.01 -10.91
N ALA A 28 4.30 2.25 -11.18
CA ALA A 28 3.25 2.92 -10.43
C ALA A 28 1.87 2.44 -10.91
N GLN A 29 1.12 1.78 -10.02
CA GLN A 29 -0.28 1.46 -10.24
C GLN A 29 -1.16 2.46 -9.48
N THR A 30 -2.04 3.16 -10.20
CA THR A 30 -2.98 4.11 -9.62
C THR A 30 -4.39 3.54 -9.70
N PHE A 31 -5.13 3.66 -8.60
CA PHE A 31 -6.52 3.24 -8.49
C PHE A 31 -7.37 4.43 -8.05
N ASP A 32 -8.39 4.78 -8.84
CA ASP A 32 -9.17 6.00 -8.59
C ASP A 32 -10.03 5.93 -7.32
N LEU A 33 -10.41 4.72 -6.87
CA LEU A 33 -11.26 4.47 -5.69
C LEU A 33 -12.50 5.40 -5.61
N SER A 34 -13.05 5.74 -6.78
CA SER A 34 -14.24 6.59 -6.90
C SER A 34 -15.55 5.80 -6.78
N ASP A 35 -15.47 4.48 -6.92
CA ASP A 35 -16.53 3.50 -6.71
C ASP A 35 -15.96 2.18 -6.17
N ALA A 36 -16.84 1.23 -5.83
CA ALA A 36 -16.46 -0.01 -5.14
C ALA A 36 -16.20 -1.21 -6.08
N THR A 37 -16.17 -1.03 -7.40
CA THR A 37 -16.15 -2.14 -8.38
C THR A 37 -14.88 -2.97 -8.30
N ASP A 38 -13.75 -2.34 -7.96
CA ASP A 38 -12.45 -3.02 -7.85
C ASP A 38 -12.19 -3.64 -6.49
N LEU A 39 -13.13 -3.52 -5.56
CA LEU A 39 -13.00 -4.01 -4.19
C LEU A 39 -13.79 -5.30 -3.98
N VAL A 40 -13.16 -6.24 -3.27
CA VAL A 40 -13.82 -7.45 -2.76
C VAL A 40 -13.97 -7.31 -1.24
N PRO A 41 -15.17 -7.00 -0.73
CA PRO A 41 -15.37 -6.79 0.69
C PRO A 41 -15.43 -8.12 1.47
N VAL A 42 -14.73 -8.18 2.61
CA VAL A 42 -14.76 -9.28 3.58
C VAL A 42 -15.15 -8.74 4.95
N ASN A 43 -16.31 -9.17 5.47
CA ASN A 43 -16.90 -8.68 6.73
C ASN A 43 -17.12 -7.14 6.80
N VAL A 44 -17.14 -6.48 5.65
CA VAL A 44 -17.42 -5.04 5.50
C VAL A 44 -18.39 -4.81 4.35
N LYS A 45 -18.91 -3.59 4.25
CA LYS A 45 -19.67 -3.08 3.10
C LYS A 45 -18.84 -1.97 2.45
N ALA A 46 -18.73 -2.02 1.12
CA ALA A 46 -18.06 -1.02 0.31
C ALA A 46 -19.07 -0.37 -0.63
N THR A 47 -19.19 0.95 -0.59
CA THR A 47 -20.13 1.71 -1.43
C THR A 47 -19.50 3.00 -1.93
N ALA A 48 -19.80 3.40 -3.16
CA ALA A 48 -19.44 4.72 -3.66
C ALA A 48 -20.05 5.83 -2.79
N ALA A 49 -19.28 6.86 -2.49
CA ALA A 49 -19.68 7.98 -1.65
C ALA A 49 -18.95 9.26 -2.06
N GLU A 50 -19.39 10.38 -1.50
CA GLU A 50 -18.70 11.66 -1.60
C GLU A 50 -18.22 12.09 -0.20
N TYR A 51 -16.93 12.40 -0.09
CA TYR A 51 -16.32 12.87 1.15
C TYR A 51 -15.60 14.19 0.91
N LYS A 52 -16.10 15.26 1.55
CA LYS A 52 -15.57 16.63 1.41
C LYS A 52 -15.44 17.09 -0.06
N GLY A 53 -16.43 16.81 -0.89
CA GLY A 53 -16.42 17.22 -2.30
C GLY A 53 -15.65 16.30 -3.25
N ARG A 54 -15.11 15.17 -2.76
CA ARG A 54 -14.35 14.19 -3.55
C ARG A 54 -15.07 12.86 -3.57
N LYS A 55 -15.08 12.19 -4.74
CA LYS A 55 -15.56 10.81 -4.84
C LYS A 55 -14.62 9.88 -4.05
N ALA A 56 -15.20 8.92 -3.35
CA ALA A 56 -14.47 7.98 -2.52
C ALA A 56 -15.27 6.68 -2.33
N VAL A 57 -14.63 5.65 -1.80
CA VAL A 57 -15.34 4.48 -1.27
C VAL A 57 -15.56 4.63 0.24
N LEU A 58 -16.81 4.50 0.66
CA LEU A 58 -17.17 4.34 2.07
C LEU A 58 -17.09 2.86 2.45
N ILE A 59 -16.22 2.55 3.41
CA ILE A 59 -16.14 1.23 4.05
C ILE A 59 -16.84 1.29 5.41
N THR A 60 -17.77 0.37 5.65
CA THR A 60 -18.46 0.22 6.94
C THR A 60 -18.45 -1.23 7.39
N SER A 61 -18.40 -1.45 8.70
CA SER A 61 -18.63 -2.75 9.32
C SER A 61 -19.93 -2.73 10.11
N ASP A 62 -20.58 -3.88 10.21
CA ASP A 62 -21.73 -4.02 11.08
C ASP A 62 -21.26 -3.99 12.55
N ALA A 63 -22.04 -3.32 13.40
CA ALA A 63 -21.78 -3.37 14.84
C ALA A 63 -21.96 -4.81 15.34
N PRO A 64 -21.04 -5.33 16.18
CA PRO A 64 -21.23 -6.65 16.77
C PRO A 64 -22.52 -6.66 17.61
N LYS A 65 -23.24 -7.77 17.55
CA LYS A 65 -24.39 -7.99 18.43
C LYS A 65 -23.92 -8.24 19.85
N LEU A 66 -24.79 -8.02 20.83
CA LEU A 66 -24.48 -8.27 22.24
C LEU A 66 -24.05 -9.73 22.44
N GLY A 67 -22.82 -9.93 22.92
CA GLY A 67 -22.23 -11.25 23.13
C GLY A 67 -21.41 -11.81 21.96
N GLU A 68 -21.37 -11.12 20.81
CA GLU A 68 -20.50 -11.48 19.69
C GLU A 68 -19.15 -10.74 19.75
N ALA A 69 -18.07 -11.43 19.40
CA ALA A 69 -16.77 -10.80 19.24
C ALA A 69 -16.75 -9.91 17.98
N PHE A 70 -15.94 -8.85 18.02
CA PHE A 70 -15.65 -8.05 16.84
C PHE A 70 -15.00 -8.94 15.76
N LYS A 71 -15.51 -8.86 14.53
CA LYS A 71 -14.90 -9.53 13.38
C LYS A 71 -14.03 -8.53 12.65
N ASP A 72 -12.78 -8.90 12.42
CA ASP A 72 -11.91 -8.14 11.52
C ASP A 72 -12.48 -8.18 10.11
N GLY A 73 -12.39 -7.05 9.42
CA GLY A 73 -12.89 -6.87 8.08
C GLY A 73 -11.95 -6.00 7.25
N PHE A 74 -11.93 -6.27 5.95
CA PHE A 74 -11.11 -5.56 4.98
C PHE A 74 -11.77 -5.59 3.61
N ALA A 75 -11.33 -4.72 2.70
CA ALA A 75 -11.71 -4.76 1.30
C ALA A 75 -10.44 -5.01 0.46
N LEU A 76 -10.41 -6.12 -0.27
CA LEU A 76 -9.28 -6.47 -1.13
C LEU A 76 -9.38 -5.68 -2.44
N LEU A 77 -8.32 -4.94 -2.78
CA LEU A 77 -8.20 -4.26 -4.07
C LEU A 77 -7.69 -5.24 -5.13
N LYS A 78 -8.45 -5.42 -6.21
CA LYS A 78 -8.10 -6.30 -7.33
C LYS A 78 -7.07 -5.65 -8.26
N GLY A 79 -6.37 -6.47 -9.04
CA GLY A 79 -5.44 -6.00 -10.08
C GLY A 79 -4.14 -5.39 -9.55
N VAL A 80 -3.88 -5.53 -8.25
CA VAL A 80 -2.64 -5.05 -7.62
C VAL A 80 -1.51 -6.03 -7.92
N ASP A 81 -0.45 -5.51 -8.54
CA ASP A 81 0.83 -6.18 -8.73
C ASP A 81 1.89 -5.40 -7.94
N PHE A 82 1.85 -5.56 -6.62
CA PHE A 82 2.76 -4.89 -5.69
C PHE A 82 3.65 -5.90 -4.98
N GLN A 83 4.95 -5.80 -5.23
CA GLN A 83 5.97 -6.51 -4.47
C GLN A 83 6.57 -5.56 -3.43
N ASP A 84 7.37 -4.60 -3.87
CA ASP A 84 8.09 -3.66 -3.01
C ASP A 84 7.88 -2.21 -3.50
N GLY A 85 7.91 -1.26 -2.58
CA GLY A 85 7.81 0.16 -2.91
C GLY A 85 6.97 0.97 -1.91
N THR A 86 6.44 2.08 -2.38
CA THR A 86 5.62 3.00 -1.60
C THR A 86 4.15 2.81 -1.95
N ILE A 87 3.30 2.72 -0.92
CA ILE A 87 1.86 2.80 -1.07
C ILE A 87 1.41 4.17 -0.60
N GLU A 88 0.76 4.92 -1.49
CA GLU A 88 0.19 6.22 -1.20
C GLU A 88 -1.32 6.13 -1.26
N GLY A 89 -2.00 6.75 -0.29
CA GLY A 89 -3.45 6.73 -0.24
C GLY A 89 -3.99 7.66 0.83
N GLU A 90 -5.23 8.09 0.62
CA GLU A 90 -5.94 8.93 1.58
C GLU A 90 -6.97 8.10 2.34
N ILE A 91 -6.88 8.11 3.67
CA ILE A 91 -7.81 7.40 4.55
C ILE A 91 -8.43 8.38 5.53
N ALA A 92 -9.76 8.38 5.61
CA ALA A 92 -10.51 9.13 6.59
C ALA A 92 -11.31 8.18 7.48
N LEU A 93 -11.32 8.46 8.79
CA LEU A 93 -12.08 7.70 9.77
C LEU A 93 -13.18 8.57 10.38
N LYS A 94 -14.38 8.01 10.46
CA LYS A 94 -15.51 8.56 11.22
C LYS A 94 -16.14 7.47 12.08
N ILE A 95 -16.14 7.68 13.40
CA ILE A 95 -16.86 6.79 14.32
C ILE A 95 -18.35 7.09 14.21
N THR A 96 -19.14 6.09 13.80
CA THR A 96 -20.60 6.19 13.64
C THR A 96 -21.39 5.56 14.79
N ALA A 97 -20.71 4.91 15.74
CA ALA A 97 -21.35 4.27 16.88
C ALA A 97 -22.07 5.29 17.78
N PRO A 98 -23.31 5.00 18.25
CA PRO A 98 -24.07 5.88 19.13
C PRO A 98 -23.32 6.19 20.43
N SER A 99 -23.42 7.43 20.89
CA SER A 99 -22.89 7.83 22.18
C SER A 99 -23.64 7.14 23.32
N GLY A 100 -22.94 6.32 24.13
CA GLY A 100 -23.48 5.81 25.39
C GLY A 100 -24.06 4.40 25.39
N ALA A 101 -23.84 3.61 24.33
CA ALA A 101 -24.19 2.19 24.36
C ALA A 101 -23.38 1.45 25.47
N PRO A 102 -24.04 0.83 26.46
CA PRO A 102 -23.34 0.13 27.55
C PRO A 102 -22.43 -0.97 27.00
N GLY A 103 -21.15 -0.95 27.37
CA GLY A 103 -20.16 -1.93 26.93
C GLY A 103 -19.48 -1.64 25.57
N MET A 104 -19.92 -0.63 24.82
CA MET A 104 -19.30 -0.26 23.55
C MET A 104 -18.13 0.72 23.79
N ARG A 105 -16.90 0.21 23.76
CA ARG A 105 -15.70 1.06 23.84
C ARG A 105 -15.67 1.98 22.63
N ARG A 106 -15.64 3.30 22.85
CA ARG A 106 -15.45 4.33 21.81
C ARG A 106 -14.02 4.36 21.25
N MET A 107 -13.30 3.26 21.31
CA MET A 107 -11.93 3.23 20.81
C MET A 107 -12.04 2.91 19.32
N PRO A 108 -11.64 3.85 18.43
CA PRO A 108 -11.45 3.46 17.05
C PRO A 108 -10.44 2.31 17.05
N GLY A 109 -10.82 1.19 16.46
CA GLY A 109 -9.90 0.10 16.21
C GLY A 109 -8.78 0.53 15.26
N PHE A 110 -7.97 -0.41 14.83
CA PHE A 110 -6.98 -0.15 13.80
C PHE A 110 -7.65 -0.04 12.43
N ILE A 111 -7.24 0.97 11.65
CA ILE A 111 -7.52 1.08 10.22
C ILE A 111 -6.19 1.38 9.54
N GLY A 112 -5.90 0.65 8.48
CA GLY A 112 -4.68 0.82 7.71
C GLY A 112 -4.73 0.07 6.40
N ILE A 113 -3.59 0.05 5.72
CA ILE A 113 -3.40 -0.67 4.47
C ILE A 113 -2.59 -1.92 4.77
N ALA A 114 -3.08 -3.07 4.32
CA ALA A 114 -2.32 -4.31 4.27
C ALA A 114 -1.90 -4.59 2.82
N PHE A 115 -0.72 -5.16 2.63
CA PHE A 115 -0.18 -5.49 1.31
C PHE A 115 0.18 -6.97 1.23
N ARG A 116 0.29 -7.50 0.00
CA ARG A 116 0.52 -8.92 -0.29
C ARG A 116 -0.55 -9.85 0.33
N ALA A 117 -1.81 -9.41 0.34
CA ALA A 117 -2.94 -10.26 0.68
C ALA A 117 -3.13 -11.37 -0.38
N ARG A 118 -3.69 -12.50 0.01
CA ARG A 118 -3.98 -13.58 -0.95
C ARG A 118 -5.04 -13.11 -1.96
N PRO A 119 -4.93 -13.49 -3.24
CA PRO A 119 -5.84 -13.02 -4.29
C PRO A 119 -7.30 -13.42 -4.09
N ASP A 120 -7.53 -14.49 -3.32
CA ASP A 120 -8.86 -15.02 -2.99
C ASP A 120 -9.46 -14.41 -1.71
N ALA A 121 -8.79 -13.40 -1.13
CA ALA A 121 -9.16 -12.78 0.14
C ALA A 121 -9.24 -13.76 1.33
N SER A 122 -8.54 -14.90 1.26
CA SER A 122 -8.40 -15.83 2.39
C SER A 122 -7.36 -15.34 3.41
N ARG A 123 -7.49 -15.85 4.65
CA ARG A 123 -6.55 -15.60 5.75
C ARG A 123 -5.38 -16.58 5.73
#